data_AF-A0AAW2JK16-F1
#
_entry.id   AF-A0AAW2JK16-F1
#
_cell.length_a   1.000
_cell.length_b   1.000
_cell.length_c   1.000
_cell.angle_alpha   90.00
_cell.angle_beta   90.00
_cell.angle_gamma   90.00
#
_symmetry.space_group_name_H-M   'P 1'
#
loop_
_entity.id
_entity.type
_entity.pdbx_description
1 polymer ?
#
loop_
_entity_poly.entity_id
_entity_poly.type
_entity_poly.pdbx_seq_one_letter_code
_entity_poly.pdbx_strand_id
1 'polypeptide(L)'
;MTSSNTRSGLIPYQKSLSQLLEKFEEVTFFHLSREKKKFADALPTLASMTKMWVDLQPLQIEARDSPAYCLNIEEEPDGRPWYHDMLQYIKTREYPPGATEKENNSGLSMGFFRSG
;
A
#
# COMPACT_ATOMS: atom_id res chain seq x y z
N MET A 1 -0.79 -3.26 52.84
CA MET A 1 -1.38 -4.27 51.95
C MET A 1 -0.80 -4.06 50.56
N THR A 2 0.26 -4.79 50.21
CA THR A 2 0.92 -4.70 48.90
C THR A 2 0.16 -5.58 47.91
N SER A 3 -0.29 -4.97 46.81
CA SER A 3 -1.01 -5.64 45.73
C SER A 3 -0.07 -6.59 44.99
N SER A 4 -0.09 -7.88 45.33
CA SER A 4 0.58 -8.95 44.59
C SER A 4 -0.44 -9.64 43.70
N ASN A 5 -0.88 -8.96 42.64
CA ASN A 5 -1.64 -9.59 41.57
C ASN A 5 -0.93 -9.31 40.25
N THR A 6 -0.82 -10.33 39.39
CA THR A 6 -0.11 -10.43 38.09
C THR A 6 1.31 -11.04 38.10
N ARG A 7 1.42 -12.38 38.12
CA ARG A 7 2.63 -13.08 37.62
C ARG A 7 2.44 -14.55 37.21
N SER A 8 1.24 -15.13 37.33
CA SER A 8 1.00 -16.54 37.01
C SER A 8 1.13 -16.87 35.51
N GLY A 9 0.81 -15.93 34.62
CA GLY A 9 0.87 -16.14 33.17
C GLY A 9 2.28 -16.15 32.54
N LEU A 10 3.31 -15.73 33.28
CA LEU A 10 4.69 -15.67 32.78
C LEU A 10 5.53 -16.90 33.15
N ILE A 11 5.07 -17.70 34.12
CA ILE A 11 5.71 -18.92 34.61
C ILE A 11 6.06 -19.92 33.47
N PRO A 12 5.18 -20.21 32.49
CA PRO A 12 5.54 -21.12 31.40
C PRO A 12 6.68 -20.58 30.53
N TYR A 13 6.73 -19.27 30.28
CA TYR A 13 7.79 -18.63 29.50
C TYR A 13 9.13 -18.65 30.23
N GLN A 14 9.12 -18.47 31.55
CA GLN A 14 10.35 -18.56 32.35
C GLN A 14 10.99 -19.95 32.24
N LYS A 15 10.18 -21.02 32.33
CA LYS A 15 10.69 -22.40 32.18
C LYS A 15 11.29 -22.63 30.79
N SER A 16 10.62 -22.16 29.74
CA SER A 16 11.12 -22.28 28.37
C SER A 16 12.40 -21.48 28.14
N LEU A 17 12.51 -20.28 28.72
CA LEU A 17 13.72 -19.47 28.65
C LEU A 17 14.90 -20.14 29.35
N SER A 18 14.69 -20.76 30.52
CA SER A 18 15.74 -21.51 31.21
C SER A 18 16.28 -22.67 30.37
N GLN A 19 15.39 -23.47 29.78
CA GLN A 19 15.79 -24.57 28.87
C GLN A 19 16.52 -24.07 27.61
N LEU A 20 16.20 -22.86 27.15
CA LEU A 20 16.88 -22.25 26.02
C LEU A 20 18.27 -21.76 26.41
N LEU A 21 18.41 -21.13 27.58
CA LEU A 21 19.67 -20.61 28.10
C LEU A 21 20.71 -21.72 28.35
N GLU A 22 20.28 -22.90 28.81
CA GLU A 22 21.16 -24.07 29.00
C GLU A 22 21.87 -24.52 27.70
N LYS A 23 21.38 -24.12 26.53
CA LYS A 23 21.99 -24.46 25.23
C LYS A 23 23.13 -23.52 24.84
N PHE A 24 23.35 -22.44 25.58
CA PHE A 24 24.37 -21.43 25.29
C PHE A 24 25.38 -21.40 26.44
N GLU A 25 26.67 -21.28 26.10
CA GLU A 25 27.76 -21.20 27.08
C GLU A 25 27.73 -19.88 27.87
N GLU A 26 27.38 -18.78 27.20
CA GLU A 26 27.19 -17.46 27.82
C GLU A 26 26.09 -16.68 27.07
N VAL A 27 25.25 -15.97 27.82
CA VAL A 27 24.22 -15.08 27.27
C VAL A 27 24.23 -13.75 28.01
N THR A 28 24.43 -12.67 27.27
CA THR A 28 24.41 -11.30 27.79
C THR A 28 23.19 -10.54 27.33
N PHE A 29 22.57 -9.79 28.25
CA PHE A 29 21.38 -8.99 27.95
C PHE A 29 21.72 -7.50 27.98
N PHE A 30 21.40 -6.79 26.91
CA PHE A 30 21.58 -5.35 26.83
C PHE A 30 20.24 -4.65 26.61
N HIS A 31 20.01 -3.57 27.34
CA HIS A 31 18.83 -2.75 27.13
C HIS A 31 19.07 -1.75 25.99
N LEU A 32 18.38 -1.95 24.86
CA LEU A 32 18.40 -0.99 23.76
C LEU A 32 17.32 0.08 23.94
N SER A 33 17.63 1.32 23.57
CA SER A 33 16.64 2.40 23.47
C SER A 33 15.60 2.08 22.39
N ARG A 34 14.40 2.66 22.51
CA ARG A 34 13.28 2.40 21.58
C ARG A 34 13.65 2.67 20.12
N GLU A 35 14.43 3.71 19.87
CA GLU A 35 14.88 4.05 18.52
C GLU A 35 15.73 2.95 17.87
N LYS A 36 16.47 2.19 18.67
CA LYS A 36 17.27 1.04 18.22
C LYS A 36 16.46 -0.26 18.15
N LYS A 37 15.25 -0.29 18.73
CA LYS A 37 14.31 -1.42 18.69
C LYS A 37 13.28 -1.32 17.56
N LYS A 38 13.33 -0.27 16.74
CA LYS A 38 12.40 -0.04 15.61
C LYS A 38 12.23 -1.26 14.70
N PHE A 39 13.30 -2.01 14.43
CA PHE A 39 13.22 -3.23 13.63
C PHE A 39 12.38 -4.32 14.33
N ALA A 40 12.64 -4.59 15.61
CA ALA A 40 11.87 -5.55 16.39
C ALA A 40 10.40 -5.11 16.58
N ASP A 41 10.16 -3.82 16.74
CA ASP A 41 8.82 -3.24 16.88
C ASP A 41 8.00 -3.34 15.58
N ALA A 42 8.66 -3.40 14.41
CA ALA A 42 7.98 -3.58 13.11
C ALA A 42 7.55 -5.02 12.85
N LEU A 43 8.19 -6.03 13.47
CA LEU A 43 7.89 -7.45 13.22
C LEU A 43 6.46 -7.85 13.58
N PRO A 44 5.90 -7.48 14.75
CA PRO A 44 4.51 -7.78 15.07
C PRO A 44 3.53 -7.14 14.09
N THR A 45 3.82 -5.91 13.65
CA THR A 45 3.00 -5.20 12.65
C THR A 45 3.01 -5.94 11.32
N LEU A 46 4.18 -6.33 10.82
CA LEU A 46 4.30 -7.11 9.59
C LEU A 46 3.61 -8.47 9.72
N ALA A 47 3.82 -9.19 10.82
CA ALA A 47 3.13 -10.47 11.07
C ALA A 47 1.60 -10.30 11.08
N SER A 48 1.08 -9.23 11.69
CA SER A 48 -0.36 -8.92 11.65
C SER A 48 -0.85 -8.60 10.23
N MET A 49 -0.07 -7.85 9.45
CA MET A 49 -0.41 -7.54 8.07
C MET A 49 -0.42 -8.80 7.19
N THR A 50 0.50 -9.74 7.40
CA THR A 50 0.50 -11.01 6.66
C THR A 50 -0.75 -11.83 6.95
N LYS A 51 -1.23 -11.83 8.20
CA LYS A 51 -2.51 -12.46 8.53
C LYS A 51 -3.68 -11.79 7.81
N MET A 52 -3.70 -10.46 7.77
CA MET A 52 -4.72 -9.72 7.01
C MET A 52 -4.66 -10.01 5.51
N TRP A 53 -3.48 -10.16 4.92
CA TRP A 53 -3.33 -10.50 3.50
C TRP A 53 -3.75 -11.93 3.17
N VAL A 54 -3.57 -12.88 4.08
CA VAL A 54 -4.09 -14.24 3.93
C VAL A 54 -5.62 -14.25 3.95
N ASP A 55 -6.23 -13.36 4.73
CA ASP A 55 -7.69 -13.25 4.86
C ASP A 55 -8.35 -12.39 3.75
N LEU A 56 -7.57 -11.63 2.97
CA LEU A 56 -8.06 -10.86 1.82
C LEU A 56 -8.02 -11.74 0.57
N GLN A 57 -9.13 -11.77 -0.19
CA GLN A 57 -9.10 -12.41 -1.51
C GLN A 57 -7.98 -11.79 -2.36
N PRO A 58 -7.08 -12.60 -2.95
CA PRO A 58 -6.06 -12.08 -3.84
C PRO A 58 -6.71 -11.27 -4.96
N LEU A 59 -6.23 -10.05 -5.17
CA LEU A 59 -6.64 -9.24 -6.30
C LEU A 59 -6.30 -10.01 -7.58
N GLN A 60 -7.32 -10.46 -8.30
CA GLN A 60 -7.12 -11.12 -9.59
C GLN A 60 -6.80 -10.07 -10.63
N ILE A 61 -5.55 -10.04 -11.06
CA ILE A 61 -5.10 -9.21 -12.17
C ILE A 61 -5.02 -10.11 -13.39
N GLU A 62 -5.97 -9.95 -14.31
CA GLU A 62 -5.93 -10.59 -15.61
C GLU A 62 -5.05 -9.77 -16.55
N ALA A 63 -4.01 -10.40 -17.09
CA ALA A 63 -3.27 -9.83 -18.21
C ALA A 63 -4.12 -9.95 -19.47
N ARG A 64 -4.33 -8.84 -20.17
CA ARG A 64 -4.97 -8.83 -21.48
C ARG A 64 -3.92 -8.59 -22.56
N ASP A 65 -4.08 -9.28 -23.69
CA ASP A 65 -3.19 -9.13 -24.85
C ASP A 65 -3.40 -7.80 -25.59
N SER A 66 -4.52 -7.13 -25.34
CA SER A 66 -4.80 -5.81 -25.88
C SER A 66 -4.38 -4.69 -24.92
N PRO A 67 -3.71 -3.63 -25.43
CA PRO A 67 -3.41 -2.45 -24.64
C PRO A 67 -4.68 -1.79 -24.08
N ALA A 68 -4.58 -1.21 -22.87
CA ALA A 68 -5.70 -0.55 -22.21
C ALA A 68 -6.36 0.57 -23.04
N TYR A 69 -5.59 1.24 -23.93
CA TYR A 69 -6.13 2.31 -24.78
C TYR A 69 -7.09 1.80 -25.86
N CYS A 70 -7.07 0.51 -26.21
CA CYS A 70 -7.99 -0.07 -27.19
C CYS A 70 -9.40 -0.28 -26.62
N LEU A 71 -9.55 -0.30 -25.29
CA LEU A 71 -10.83 -0.57 -24.62
C LEU A 71 -11.67 0.69 -24.40
N ASN A 72 -11.06 1.88 -24.49
CA ASN A 72 -11.70 3.17 -24.22
C ASN A 72 -11.80 4.03 -25.49
N ILE A 73 -12.06 3.43 -26.65
CA ILE A 73 -12.44 4.24 -27.83
C ILE A 73 -13.90 4.65 -27.64
N GLU A 74 -14.14 5.52 -26.65
CA GLU A 74 -15.36 6.31 -26.59
C GLU A 74 -15.22 7.35 -27.70
N GLU A 75 -16.15 7.28 -28.67
CA GLU A 75 -16.45 8.44 -29.50
C GLU A 75 -17.10 9.47 -28.58
N GLU A 76 -16.50 10.66 -28.53
CA GLU A 76 -17.13 11.81 -27.89
C GLU A 76 -18.48 12.09 -28.56
N PRO A 77 -19.41 12.82 -27.92
CA PRO A 77 -20.74 13.10 -28.50
C PRO A 77 -20.72 13.75 -29.89
N ASP A 78 -19.59 14.30 -30.30
CA ASP A 78 -19.33 14.89 -31.61
C ASP A 78 -18.87 13.88 -32.70
N GLY A 79 -18.81 12.59 -32.35
CA GLY A 79 -18.39 11.49 -33.22
C GLY A 79 -16.88 11.44 -33.48
N ARG A 80 -16.07 12.21 -32.73
CA ARG A 80 -14.62 12.20 -32.85
C ARG A 80 -14.01 11.29 -31.77
N PRO A 81 -12.89 10.60 -32.07
CA PRO A 81 -12.17 9.88 -31.04
C PRO A 81 -11.64 10.85 -29.98
N TRP A 82 -11.65 10.45 -28.70
CA TRP A 82 -11.14 11.25 -27.57
C TRP A 82 -9.72 11.81 -27.76
N TYR A 83 -8.89 11.18 -28.61
CA TYR A 83 -7.52 11.60 -28.89
C TYR A 83 -7.39 12.61 -30.05
N HIS A 84 -8.50 13.00 -30.69
CA HIS A 84 -8.52 13.92 -31.83
C HIS A 84 -7.79 15.24 -31.54
N ASP A 85 -8.11 15.86 -30.40
CA ASP A 85 -7.56 17.16 -30.02
C ASP A 85 -6.08 17.06 -29.65
N MET A 86 -5.64 15.92 -29.10
CA MET A 86 -4.23 15.65 -28.86
C MET A 86 -3.45 15.54 -30.18
N LEU A 87 -4.01 14.86 -31.20
CA LEU A 87 -3.40 14.80 -32.52
C LEU A 87 -3.33 16.16 -33.19
N GLN A 88 -4.37 16.99 -33.02
CA GLN A 88 -4.38 18.35 -33.54
C GLN A 88 -3.28 19.19 -32.88
N TYR A 89 -3.17 19.14 -31.55
CA TYR A 89 -2.10 19.83 -30.81
C TYR A 89 -0.70 19.40 -31.23
N ILE A 90 -0.46 18.10 -31.45
CA ILE A 90 0.86 17.62 -31.92
C ILE A 90 1.20 18.22 -33.29
N LYS A 91 0.21 18.40 -34.16
CA LYS A 91 0.38 18.94 -35.52
C LYS A 91 0.53 20.45 -35.55
N THR A 92 -0.37 21.18 -34.88
CA THR A 92 -0.48 22.64 -34.97
C THR A 92 0.21 23.38 -33.84
N ARG A 93 0.55 22.67 -32.73
CA ARG A 93 1.00 23.25 -31.45
C ARG A 93 -0.01 24.22 -30.82
N GLU A 94 -1.26 24.15 -31.26
CA GLU A 94 -2.36 24.98 -30.78
C GLU A 94 -3.36 24.13 -29.99
N TYR A 95 -3.86 24.68 -28.89
CA TYR A 95 -4.89 24.03 -28.08
C TYR A 95 -6.28 24.20 -28.70
N PRO A 96 -7.20 23.25 -28.50
CA PRO A 96 -8.56 23.34 -29.03
C PRO A 96 -9.34 24.53 -28.42
N PRO A 97 -10.33 25.07 -29.15
CA PRO A 97 -11.16 26.18 -28.65
C PRO A 97 -11.93 25.76 -27.39
N GLY A 98 -11.54 26.30 -26.23
CA GLY A 98 -12.13 25.95 -24.93
C GLY A 98 -11.11 25.47 -23.89
N ALA A 99 -9.91 25.05 -24.32
CA ALA A 99 -8.80 24.76 -23.43
C ALA A 99 -8.26 26.07 -22.85
N THR A 100 -8.58 26.35 -21.59
CA THR A 100 -8.03 27.52 -20.90
C THR A 100 -6.66 27.18 -20.33
N GLU A 101 -5.69 28.11 -20.40
CA GLU A 101 -4.34 27.98 -19.81
C GLU A 101 -4.34 27.77 -18.28
N LYS A 102 -5.49 27.56 -17.63
CA LYS A 102 -5.63 27.38 -16.19
C LYS A 102 -5.77 25.92 -15.75
N GLU A 103 -5.84 24.98 -16.68
CA GLU A 103 -5.92 23.53 -16.41
C GLU A 103 -4.54 22.83 -16.38
N ASN A 104 -3.46 23.61 -16.41
CA ASN A 104 -2.07 23.12 -16.40
C ASN A 104 -1.46 23.04 -14.98
N ASN A 105 -2.26 23.14 -13.91
CA ASN A 105 -1.77 22.85 -12.55
C ASN A 105 -2.75 22.11 -11.63
N SER A 106 -3.73 21.38 -12.15
CA SER A 106 -4.47 20.40 -11.36
C SER A 106 -4.19 19.01 -11.90
N GLY A 107 -3.24 18.33 -11.28
CA GLY A 107 -3.23 16.88 -11.29
C GLY A 107 -4.48 16.36 -10.57
N LEU A 108 -5.65 16.48 -11.19
CA LEU A 108 -6.93 15.94 -10.74
C LEU A 108 -7.87 15.85 -11.94
N SER A 109 -7.73 14.78 -12.74
CA SER A 109 -8.90 14.19 -13.38
C SER A 109 -9.77 13.56 -12.29
N MET A 110 -10.50 14.40 -11.55
CA MET A 110 -11.47 14.02 -10.51
C MET A 110 -12.88 13.85 -11.09
N GLY A 111 -12.98 13.51 -12.38
CA GLY A 111 -14.26 13.38 -13.10
C GLY A 111 -14.67 11.96 -13.48
N PHE A 112 -13.75 10.98 -13.52
CA PHE A 112 -14.05 9.68 -14.14
C PHE A 112 -14.54 8.57 -13.21
N PHE A 113 -14.88 8.87 -11.95
CA PHE A 113 -15.54 7.89 -11.09
C PHE A 113 -16.78 8.48 -10.43
N ARG A 114 -17.84 8.59 -11.21
CA ARG A 114 -19.20 8.52 -10.68
C ARG A 114 -20.20 8.13 -11.76
N SER A 115 -20.42 6.83 -11.93
CA SER A 115 -21.73 6.18 -11.79
C SER A 115 -21.73 4.79 -12.46
N GLY A 116 -22.29 3.80 -11.77
CA GLY A 116 -22.59 2.45 -12.29
C GLY A 116 -21.84 1.36 -11.57
#